data_AF-A0A3C1XA32-F1
#
_entry.id   AF-A0A3C1XA32-F1
#
_cell.length_a   1.000
_cell.length_b   1.000
_cell.length_c   1.000
_cell.angle_alpha   90.00
_cell.angle_beta   90.00
_cell.angle_gamma   90.00
#
_symmetry.space_group_name_H-M   'P 1'
#
loop_
_entity.id
_entity.type
_entity.pdbx_description
1 polymer ?
#
loop_
_entity_poly.entity_id
_entity_poly.type
_entity_poly.pdbx_seq_one_letter_code
_entity_poly.pdbx_strand_id
1 'polypeptide(L)'
;MPDFNGFAGLFELVSVEKAASVRRSDRIFRGLRLFRTVEASGYLQCRWNLPVMCVLRSWIPAVGLLLSGTVFVSGSVYGQQSAAGASGRSAQQVQDDRALQVQRLVQDLGADAFAVRQRASAELLRLEETAWPALSQARATATGEVAVRLQQLQQRLTARWFQARLQRLQADADAAVMAADWPDWPRFLVLTGGSDAEPQQAMLLRGLFLQIVQSETELFAARVFDPAALPGLLEVRAQRFAESCDGREDRPFSTGSGLALMLLASDASVRLLRATSAHISRALEDPRFNKLVEDGVHSGSVRGVVSGWLLRPGISADRPLLFAMQHRLPAGRELAVRILNGNLRGPQLYYACMCLAVLESRQDLSLLESKFTSESLIWPVRGAVLSERPSGFQVQLGDAALAAAFVLRGGQPQDAGIPAERSSVMLFRMETLGSVSAEERVERLRKYRLKYPE
;
A
#
# COMPACT_ATOMS: atom_id res chain seq x y z
N MET A 1 20.25 -13.55 43.23
CA MET A 1 21.51 -12.78 43.23
C MET A 1 22.64 -13.79 43.00
N PRO A 2 23.57 -13.53 42.08
CA PRO A 2 24.23 -12.25 41.86
C PRO A 2 24.02 -11.63 40.47
N ASP A 3 24.64 -10.47 40.31
CA ASP A 3 24.47 -9.41 39.32
C ASP A 3 25.03 -9.72 37.92
N PHE A 4 24.37 -9.17 36.90
CA PHE A 4 24.92 -9.02 35.56
C PHE A 4 25.11 -7.52 35.28
N ASN A 5 26.37 -7.10 35.29
CA ASN A 5 26.83 -5.80 34.83
C ASN A 5 27.84 -5.99 33.70
N GLY A 6 27.65 -5.24 32.62
CA GLY A 6 28.75 -4.76 31.78
C GLY A 6 29.11 -5.59 30.56
N PHE A 7 28.56 -5.22 29.39
CA PHE A 7 29.33 -5.19 28.14
C PHE A 7 28.89 -3.98 27.32
N ALA A 8 29.66 -2.90 27.46
CA ALA A 8 29.70 -1.77 26.54
C ALA A 8 31.01 -1.91 25.74
N GLY A 9 30.91 -2.10 24.42
CA GLY A 9 32.01 -1.96 23.47
C GLY A 9 31.53 -1.03 22.36
N LEU A 10 32.01 0.22 22.33
CA LEU A 10 33.15 0.67 21.51
C LEU A 10 32.86 0.57 20.00
N PHE A 11 32.20 1.61 19.48
CA PHE A 11 32.35 2.00 18.07
C PHE A 11 33.20 3.27 18.01
N GLU A 12 34.40 3.10 17.49
CA GLU A 12 35.39 4.14 17.21
C GLU A 12 34.95 4.91 15.96
N LEU A 13 34.74 6.22 16.11
CA LEU A 13 34.47 7.17 15.03
C LEU A 13 35.81 7.59 14.42
N VAL A 14 36.10 7.11 13.21
CA VAL A 14 37.16 7.67 12.37
C VAL A 14 36.64 8.96 11.74
N SER A 15 37.04 10.10 12.32
CA SER A 15 36.92 11.41 11.70
C SER A 15 37.92 11.54 10.54
N VAL A 16 37.41 11.81 9.33
CA VAL A 16 38.23 12.34 8.23
C VAL A 16 37.83 13.79 8.03
N GLU A 17 38.69 14.70 8.50
CA GLU A 17 38.69 16.11 8.13
C GLU A 17 39.04 16.25 6.64
N LYS A 18 38.20 16.98 5.89
CA LYS A 18 38.68 17.76 4.74
C LYS A 18 37.92 19.08 4.66
N ALA A 19 38.72 20.14 4.72
CA ALA A 19 38.32 21.54 4.71
C ALA A 19 38.11 22.09 3.29
N ALA A 20 37.53 23.30 3.27
CA ALA A 20 37.29 24.23 2.16
C ALA A 20 36.07 23.92 1.27
N SER A 21 35.19 24.87 0.91
CA SER A 21 35.35 26.31 0.76
C SER A 21 33.98 27.00 0.90
N VAL A 22 33.94 28.05 1.71
CA VAL A 22 32.80 28.95 1.93
C VAL A 22 32.62 29.87 0.71
N ARG A 23 31.41 29.88 0.11
CA ARG A 23 30.88 31.06 -0.58
C ARG A 23 29.52 31.41 0.03
N ARG A 24 29.51 32.52 0.76
CA ARG A 24 28.32 33.22 1.25
C ARG A 24 27.50 33.72 0.05
N SER A 25 26.21 33.46 0.08
CA SER A 25 25.21 34.28 -0.58
C SER A 25 24.13 34.60 0.44
N ASP A 26 24.19 35.84 0.92
CA ASP A 26 23.13 36.49 1.69
C ASP A 26 21.84 36.53 0.88
N ARG A 27 20.72 36.11 1.48
CA ARG A 27 19.38 36.64 1.15
C ARG A 27 18.38 36.42 2.29
N ILE A 28 18.25 37.48 3.09
CA ILE A 28 17.01 38.10 3.57
C ILE A 28 15.92 37.12 4.08
N PHE A 29 15.89 36.94 5.41
CA PHE A 29 14.70 36.53 6.16
C PHE A 29 14.03 37.78 6.76
N ARG A 30 12.84 38.13 6.26
CA ARG A 30 11.77 38.87 6.95
C ARG A 30 10.54 37.98 6.74
N GLY A 31 9.83 37.45 7.73
CA GLY A 31 9.47 37.96 9.03
C GLY A 31 7.95 38.00 9.07
N LEU A 32 7.29 37.02 9.69
CA LEU A 32 5.90 37.13 10.17
C LEU A 32 5.61 36.01 11.17
N ARG A 33 5.65 36.38 12.45
CA ARG A 33 4.93 35.74 13.55
C ARG A 33 3.56 36.42 13.67
N LEU A 34 2.65 35.74 14.39
CA LEU A 34 1.29 36.12 14.85
C LEU A 34 0.21 35.38 14.00
N PHE A 35 -0.78 34.66 14.54
CA PHE A 35 -1.38 34.59 15.88
C PHE A 35 -1.82 33.14 16.18
N ARG A 36 -1.74 32.75 17.47
CA ARG A 36 -2.52 31.66 18.07
C ARG A 36 -3.78 32.29 18.65
N THR A 37 -4.95 31.75 18.33
CA THR A 37 -6.12 31.80 19.21
C THR A 37 -6.92 30.51 19.05
N VAL A 38 -7.32 30.01 20.21
CA VAL A 38 -8.12 28.83 20.50
C VAL A 38 -9.56 29.15 20.19
N GLU A 39 -10.31 28.22 19.58
CA GLU A 39 -11.72 28.06 19.90
C GLU A 39 -12.22 26.64 19.61
N ALA A 40 -12.82 26.06 20.64
CA ALA A 40 -13.49 24.78 20.67
C ALA A 40 -14.98 24.99 20.42
N SER A 41 -15.59 24.10 19.63
CA SER A 41 -17.04 23.73 19.56
C SER A 41 -17.29 23.20 18.15
N GLY A 42 -18.08 22.19 17.87
CA GLY A 42 -18.96 21.37 18.68
C GLY A 42 -19.48 20.26 17.75
N TYR A 43 -19.75 19.10 18.32
CA TYR A 43 -20.33 17.95 17.64
C TYR A 43 -21.71 18.30 17.06
N LEU A 44 -21.91 18.08 15.76
CA LEU A 44 -23.24 17.94 15.17
C LEU A 44 -23.33 16.59 14.45
N GLN A 45 -24.08 15.69 15.09
CA GLN A 45 -24.55 14.43 14.52
C GLN A 45 -25.52 14.71 13.37
N CYS A 46 -25.12 14.43 12.14
CA CYS A 46 -26.06 14.31 11.02
C CYS A 46 -26.52 12.86 10.88
N ARG A 47 -27.76 12.61 11.32
CA ARG A 47 -28.56 11.43 10.96
C ARG A 47 -28.79 11.40 9.45
N TRP A 48 -28.37 10.32 8.79
CA TRP A 48 -28.77 10.02 7.43
C TRP A 48 -29.89 8.96 7.47
N ASN A 49 -31.11 9.40 7.19
CA ASN A 49 -32.21 8.55 6.75
C ASN A 49 -32.12 8.46 5.22
N LEU A 50 -32.02 7.24 4.67
CA LEU A 50 -32.28 6.98 3.26
C LEU A 50 -33.19 5.75 3.12
N PRO A 51 -34.21 5.81 2.25
CA PRO A 51 -35.23 4.79 2.13
C PRO A 51 -34.80 3.65 1.20
N VAL A 52 -35.40 2.50 1.47
CA VAL A 52 -35.43 1.29 0.66
C VAL A 52 -36.08 1.58 -0.69
N MET A 53 -35.39 1.27 -1.79
CA MET A 53 -36.05 0.97 -3.06
C MET A 53 -35.43 -0.25 -3.72
N CYS A 54 -36.24 -1.31 -3.76
CA CYS A 54 -36.10 -2.48 -4.61
C CYS A 54 -36.30 -2.07 -6.08
N VAL A 55 -35.36 -2.43 -6.95
CA VAL A 55 -35.65 -2.60 -8.38
C VAL A 55 -35.04 -3.92 -8.84
N LEU A 56 -35.93 -4.88 -9.07
CA LEU A 56 -35.71 -6.03 -9.94
C LEU A 56 -35.45 -5.54 -11.36
N ARG A 57 -34.40 -6.04 -12.02
CA ARG A 57 -34.47 -6.35 -13.45
C ARG A 57 -33.38 -7.35 -13.86
N SER A 58 -33.89 -8.46 -14.36
CA SER A 58 -33.21 -9.61 -14.93
C SER A 58 -32.94 -9.42 -16.43
N TRP A 59 -32.08 -10.30 -16.97
CA TRP A 59 -31.78 -10.67 -18.38
C TRP A 59 -30.54 -10.03 -19.00
N ILE A 60 -29.58 -10.90 -19.37
CA ILE A 60 -28.88 -11.00 -20.67
C ILE A 60 -28.27 -12.42 -20.76
N PRO A 61 -28.23 -13.05 -21.96
CA PRO A 61 -28.10 -14.49 -22.12
C PRO A 61 -26.64 -14.97 -22.29
N ALA A 62 -26.48 -16.29 -22.12
CA ALA A 62 -25.28 -17.06 -22.41
C ALA A 62 -25.05 -17.21 -23.93
N VAL A 63 -23.82 -16.95 -24.39
CA VAL A 63 -23.19 -17.63 -25.53
C VAL A 63 -21.70 -17.69 -25.23
N GLY A 64 -21.14 -18.89 -25.20
CA GLY A 64 -19.74 -19.15 -24.88
C GLY A 64 -18.79 -19.02 -26.07
N LEU A 65 -17.49 -19.01 -25.77
CA LEU A 65 -16.51 -19.69 -26.61
C LEU A 65 -15.24 -20.02 -25.81
N LEU A 66 -14.92 -21.30 -25.82
CA LEU A 66 -13.77 -21.97 -25.24
C LEU A 66 -12.52 -21.68 -26.07
N LEU A 67 -11.43 -21.25 -25.44
CA LEU A 67 -10.05 -21.50 -25.91
C LEU A 67 -9.15 -21.68 -24.68
N SER A 68 -9.09 -22.91 -24.18
CA SER A 68 -8.11 -23.34 -23.19
C SER A 68 -6.88 -23.84 -23.95
N GLY A 69 -5.77 -23.10 -23.87
CA GLY A 69 -4.47 -23.52 -24.37
C GLY A 69 -3.78 -24.40 -23.33
N THR A 70 -3.82 -25.72 -23.53
CA THR A 70 -3.02 -26.68 -22.77
C THR A 70 -1.59 -26.72 -23.34
N VAL A 71 -0.63 -26.26 -22.55
CA VAL A 71 0.80 -26.50 -22.79
C VAL A 71 1.11 -27.94 -22.39
N PHE A 72 1.43 -28.78 -23.37
CA PHE A 72 1.98 -30.12 -23.15
C PHE A 72 3.44 -29.99 -22.69
N VAL A 73 3.72 -30.36 -21.43
CA VAL A 73 5.07 -30.67 -20.96
C VAL A 73 5.24 -32.19 -21.02
N SER A 74 5.99 -32.68 -22.00
CA SER A 74 6.40 -34.08 -22.09
C SER A 74 7.45 -34.38 -21.03
N GLY A 75 7.01 -34.95 -19.90
CA GLY A 75 7.90 -35.54 -18.89
C GLY A 75 8.12 -37.02 -19.17
N SER A 76 9.37 -37.39 -19.49
CA SER A 76 9.82 -38.76 -19.69
C SER A 76 9.71 -39.56 -18.39
N VAL A 77 8.85 -40.59 -18.38
CA VAL A 77 8.72 -41.54 -17.26
C VAL A 77 9.79 -42.62 -17.42
N TYR A 78 10.90 -42.49 -16.70
CA TYR A 78 11.79 -43.61 -16.42
C TYR A 78 11.17 -44.44 -15.29
N GLY A 79 10.83 -45.69 -15.61
CA GLY A 79 10.41 -46.67 -14.62
C GLY A 79 11.59 -47.05 -13.72
N GLN A 80 11.57 -46.56 -12.48
CA GLN A 80 12.30 -47.16 -11.37
C GLN A 80 11.36 -48.10 -10.63
N GLN A 81 11.51 -49.40 -10.90
CA GLN A 81 11.15 -50.43 -9.94
C GLN A 81 12.08 -50.26 -8.73
N SER A 82 11.50 -49.90 -7.58
CA SER A 82 12.17 -50.01 -6.29
C SER A 82 11.34 -50.88 -5.36
N ALA A 83 12.09 -51.76 -4.70
CA ALA A 83 11.63 -52.87 -3.91
C ALA A 83 10.87 -52.46 -2.63
N ALA A 84 10.12 -53.43 -2.14
CA ALA A 84 9.30 -53.45 -0.95
C ALA A 84 9.92 -52.85 0.32
N GLY A 85 9.06 -52.27 1.16
CA GLY A 85 9.16 -52.50 2.61
C GLY A 85 9.40 -51.29 3.52
N ALA A 86 8.87 -50.11 3.22
CA ALA A 86 8.69 -49.08 4.25
C ALA A 86 7.32 -48.42 4.09
N SER A 87 6.50 -48.55 5.12
CA SER A 87 5.13 -48.06 5.23
C SER A 87 5.10 -46.52 5.22
N GLY A 88 5.26 -45.91 4.06
CA GLY A 88 5.11 -44.46 3.90
C GLY A 88 3.65 -44.07 4.03
N ARG A 89 3.25 -43.55 5.19
CA ARG A 89 1.95 -42.87 5.33
C ARG A 89 1.90 -41.75 4.31
N SER A 90 0.79 -41.64 3.58
CA SER A 90 0.60 -40.51 2.67
C SER A 90 0.48 -39.21 3.47
N ALA A 91 0.88 -38.07 2.88
CA ALA A 91 0.73 -36.75 3.52
C ALA A 91 -0.72 -36.48 3.96
N GLN A 92 -1.69 -37.00 3.21
CA GLN A 92 -3.11 -36.94 3.55
C GLN A 92 -3.44 -37.69 4.85
N GLN A 93 -2.92 -38.91 5.03
CA GLN A 93 -3.15 -39.69 6.27
C GLN A 93 -2.58 -38.99 7.50
N VAL A 94 -1.41 -38.35 7.38
CA VAL A 94 -0.80 -37.59 8.48
C VAL A 94 -1.67 -36.40 8.87
N GLN A 95 -2.27 -35.72 7.89
CA GLN A 95 -3.16 -34.58 8.12
C GLN A 95 -4.49 -35.01 8.77
N ASP A 96 -5.06 -36.13 8.34
CA ASP A 96 -6.29 -36.69 8.91
C ASP A 96 -6.09 -37.17 10.37
N ASP A 97 -4.99 -37.89 10.64
CA ASP A 97 -4.61 -38.32 12.00
C ASP A 97 -4.48 -37.10 12.94
N ARG A 98 -3.88 -36.02 12.44
CA ARG A 98 -3.70 -34.77 13.20
C ARG A 98 -5.01 -34.03 13.43
N ALA A 99 -5.92 -34.01 12.45
CA ALA A 99 -7.26 -33.46 12.62
C ALA A 99 -8.04 -34.21 13.72
N LEU A 100 -7.96 -35.55 13.72
CA LEU A 100 -8.57 -36.39 14.77
C LEU A 100 -7.96 -36.12 16.15
N GLN A 101 -6.64 -35.94 16.23
CA GLN A 101 -5.96 -35.58 17.48
C GLN A 101 -6.48 -34.24 18.01
N VAL A 102 -6.55 -33.20 17.16
CA VAL A 102 -7.06 -31.88 17.56
C VAL A 102 -8.50 -31.99 18.05
N GLN A 103 -9.36 -32.71 17.32
CA GLN A 103 -10.77 -32.87 17.71
C GLN A 103 -10.93 -33.53 19.09
N ARG A 104 -10.16 -34.59 19.37
CA ARG A 104 -10.17 -35.25 20.70
C ARG A 104 -9.73 -34.28 21.81
N LEU A 105 -8.65 -33.53 21.57
CA LEU A 105 -8.18 -32.55 22.55
C LEU A 105 -9.19 -31.41 22.79
N VAL A 106 -9.90 -30.98 21.75
CA VAL A 106 -10.98 -29.99 21.88
C VAL A 106 -12.18 -30.55 22.64
N GLN A 107 -12.51 -31.84 22.45
CA GLN A 107 -13.53 -32.50 23.25
C GLN A 107 -13.12 -32.57 24.74
N ASP A 108 -11.86 -32.94 25.01
CA ASP A 108 -11.31 -33.02 26.36
C ASP A 108 -11.21 -31.64 27.06
N LEU A 109 -11.11 -30.54 26.29
CA LEU A 109 -11.22 -29.18 26.84
C LEU A 109 -12.60 -28.89 27.45
N GLY A 110 -13.65 -29.58 26.99
CA GLY A 110 -15.01 -29.47 27.51
C GLY A 110 -15.37 -30.49 28.58
N ALA A 111 -14.43 -31.38 28.97
CA ALA A 111 -14.71 -32.43 29.95
C ALA A 111 -15.01 -31.85 31.35
N ASP A 112 -15.86 -32.51 32.13
CA ASP A 112 -16.23 -32.06 33.49
C ASP A 112 -15.05 -32.07 34.48
N ALA A 113 -14.13 -33.00 34.30
CA ALA A 113 -12.94 -33.14 35.14
C ALA A 113 -11.89 -32.07 34.83
N PHE A 114 -11.58 -31.22 35.81
CA PHE A 114 -10.56 -30.17 35.68
C PHE A 114 -9.20 -30.69 35.20
N ALA A 115 -8.77 -31.85 35.72
CA ALA A 115 -7.50 -32.47 35.34
C ALA A 115 -7.43 -32.85 33.85
N VAL A 116 -8.56 -33.30 33.26
CA VAL A 116 -8.65 -33.61 31.83
C VAL A 116 -8.52 -32.34 31.01
N ARG A 117 -9.26 -31.27 31.38
CA ARG A 117 -9.16 -29.97 30.70
C ARG A 117 -7.75 -29.38 30.74
N GLN A 118 -7.06 -29.50 31.87
CA GLN A 118 -5.69 -29.01 32.02
C GLN A 118 -4.71 -29.80 31.15
N ARG A 119 -4.83 -31.13 31.12
CA ARG A 119 -4.02 -31.97 30.25
C ARG A 119 -4.26 -31.64 28.77
N ALA A 120 -5.51 -31.52 28.36
CA ALA A 120 -5.86 -31.14 27.00
C ALA A 120 -5.30 -29.77 26.61
N SER A 121 -5.39 -28.79 27.52
CA SER A 121 -4.80 -27.45 27.30
C SER A 121 -3.29 -27.51 27.11
N ALA A 122 -2.58 -28.32 27.91
CA ALA A 122 -1.14 -28.50 27.80
C ALA A 122 -0.74 -29.19 26.49
N GLU A 123 -1.49 -30.22 26.06
CA GLU A 123 -1.25 -30.92 24.80
C GLU A 123 -1.55 -30.03 23.58
N LEU A 124 -2.64 -29.25 23.60
CA LEU A 124 -2.95 -28.28 22.54
C LEU A 124 -1.82 -27.25 22.39
N LEU A 125 -1.25 -26.76 23.49
CA LEU A 125 -0.11 -25.85 23.46
C LEU A 125 1.16 -26.49 22.89
N ARG A 126 1.26 -27.81 22.79
CA ARG A 126 2.41 -28.51 22.18
C ARG A 126 2.26 -28.75 20.69
N LEU A 127 1.09 -28.48 20.11
CA LEU A 127 0.84 -28.69 18.69
C LEU A 127 1.78 -27.88 17.79
N GLU A 128 2.19 -28.48 16.69
CA GLU A 128 2.93 -27.83 15.62
C GLU A 128 2.01 -26.98 14.75
N GLU A 129 2.60 -26.07 13.97
CA GLU A 129 1.87 -25.12 13.13
C GLU A 129 0.95 -25.79 12.10
N THR A 130 1.33 -26.96 11.60
CA THR A 130 0.51 -27.79 10.70
C THR A 130 -0.88 -28.15 11.28
N ALA A 131 -1.08 -28.07 12.59
CA ALA A 131 -2.38 -28.27 13.22
C ALA A 131 -3.33 -27.07 13.09
N TRP A 132 -2.85 -25.94 12.55
CA TRP A 132 -3.62 -24.70 12.44
C TRP A 132 -4.98 -24.85 11.76
N PRO A 133 -5.10 -25.51 10.58
CA PRO A 133 -6.39 -25.61 9.90
C PRO A 133 -7.46 -26.31 10.76
N ALA A 134 -7.08 -27.41 11.42
CA ALA A 134 -7.97 -28.17 12.30
C ALA A 134 -8.36 -27.36 13.55
N LEU A 135 -7.41 -26.64 14.15
CA LEU A 135 -7.68 -25.80 15.32
C LEU A 135 -8.59 -24.61 14.98
N SER A 136 -8.35 -23.96 13.84
CA SER A 136 -9.19 -22.85 13.36
C SER A 136 -10.62 -23.31 13.07
N GLN A 137 -10.79 -24.50 12.47
CA GLN A 137 -12.10 -25.09 12.24
C GLN A 137 -12.81 -25.42 13.57
N ALA A 138 -12.10 -26.00 14.53
CA ALA A 138 -12.64 -26.29 15.86
C ALA A 138 -13.05 -25.00 16.61
N ARG A 139 -12.28 -23.90 16.49
CA ARG A 139 -12.67 -22.60 17.05
C ARG A 139 -13.99 -22.11 16.46
N ALA A 140 -14.17 -22.24 15.15
CA ALA A 140 -15.35 -21.73 14.46
C ALA A 140 -16.67 -22.40 14.91
N THR A 141 -16.60 -23.64 15.39
CA THR A 141 -17.78 -24.41 15.86
C THR A 141 -17.91 -24.47 17.38
N ALA A 142 -16.87 -24.08 18.13
CA ALA A 142 -16.88 -24.11 19.59
C ALA A 142 -17.85 -23.08 20.18
N THR A 143 -18.44 -23.41 21.32
CA THR A 143 -19.36 -22.55 22.07
C THR A 143 -18.97 -22.51 23.56
N GLY A 144 -19.51 -21.53 24.30
CA GLY A 144 -19.37 -21.44 25.75
C GLY A 144 -17.91 -21.37 26.23
N GLU A 145 -17.60 -22.13 27.28
CA GLU A 145 -16.26 -22.15 27.90
C GLU A 145 -15.18 -22.68 26.94
N VAL A 146 -15.49 -23.68 26.11
CA VAL A 146 -14.54 -24.26 25.15
C VAL A 146 -14.10 -23.20 24.14
N ALA A 147 -15.04 -22.36 23.65
CA ALA A 147 -14.71 -21.28 22.73
C ALA A 147 -13.73 -20.26 23.33
N VAL A 148 -13.98 -19.84 24.58
CA VAL A 148 -13.11 -18.89 25.30
C VAL A 148 -11.71 -19.48 25.53
N ARG A 149 -11.63 -20.74 25.98
CA ARG A 149 -10.35 -21.43 26.18
C ARG A 149 -9.58 -21.62 24.87
N LEU A 150 -10.25 -22.04 23.80
CA LEU A 150 -9.63 -22.18 22.49
C LEU A 150 -9.12 -20.84 21.97
N GLN A 151 -9.85 -19.74 22.17
CA GLN A 151 -9.37 -18.41 21.81
C GLN A 151 -8.06 -18.04 22.52
N GLN A 152 -7.97 -18.29 23.83
CA GLN A 152 -6.75 -18.02 24.61
C GLN A 152 -5.58 -18.92 24.17
N LEU A 153 -5.83 -20.21 23.93
CA LEU A 153 -4.83 -21.15 23.44
C LEU A 153 -4.32 -20.76 22.05
N GLN A 154 -5.24 -20.39 21.16
CA GLN A 154 -4.94 -19.92 19.81
C GLN A 154 -4.05 -18.67 19.83
N GLN A 155 -4.34 -17.66 20.66
CA GLN A 155 -3.49 -16.48 20.80
C GLN A 155 -2.05 -16.83 21.22
N ARG A 156 -1.88 -17.79 22.13
CA ARG A 156 -0.55 -18.24 22.58
C ARG A 156 0.18 -19.04 21.50
N LEU A 157 -0.54 -19.89 20.78
CA LEU A 157 0.01 -20.70 19.69
C LEU A 157 0.45 -19.83 18.53
N THR A 158 -0.39 -18.90 18.07
CA THR A 158 -0.05 -17.99 16.97
C THR A 158 1.15 -17.12 17.32
N ALA A 159 1.22 -16.58 18.54
CA ALA A 159 2.39 -15.83 19.01
C ALA A 159 3.67 -16.68 18.97
N ARG A 160 3.61 -17.93 19.46
CA ARG A 160 4.77 -18.83 19.45
C ARG A 160 5.20 -19.21 18.04
N TRP A 161 4.26 -19.61 17.18
CA TRP A 161 4.58 -20.02 15.81
C TRP A 161 5.09 -18.84 14.98
N PHE A 162 4.51 -17.65 15.15
CA PHE A 162 5.02 -16.43 14.54
C PHE A 162 6.44 -16.11 15.00
N GLN A 163 6.73 -16.22 16.30
CA GLN A 163 8.08 -16.02 16.82
C GLN A 163 9.08 -17.03 16.23
N ALA A 164 8.68 -18.29 16.03
CA ALA A 164 9.52 -19.29 15.39
C ALA A 164 9.80 -18.95 13.92
N ARG A 165 8.80 -18.48 13.15
CA ARG A 165 8.99 -17.96 11.79
C ARG A 165 9.95 -16.78 11.77
N LEU A 166 9.82 -15.86 12.73
CA LEU A 166 10.68 -14.68 12.83
C LEU A 166 12.14 -15.05 13.13
N GLN A 167 12.37 -16.03 14.02
CA GLN A 167 13.70 -16.54 14.30
C GLN A 167 14.34 -17.19 13.07
N ARG A 168 13.57 -17.92 12.25
CA ARG A 168 14.06 -18.46 10.96
C ARG A 168 14.37 -17.35 9.96
N LEU A 169 13.57 -16.28 9.94
CA LEU A 169 13.86 -15.07 9.15
C LEU A 169 15.10 -14.30 9.64
N GLN A 170 15.58 -14.55 10.86
CA GLN A 170 16.85 -14.02 11.35
C GLN A 170 18.03 -14.94 11.01
N ALA A 171 17.88 -16.25 11.20
CA ALA A 171 18.96 -17.25 11.19
C ALA A 171 19.44 -17.73 9.80
N ASP A 172 19.43 -16.87 8.79
CA ASP A 172 19.77 -17.18 7.37
C ASP A 172 19.15 -18.46 6.77
N ALA A 173 17.85 -18.67 6.99
CA ALA A 173 17.12 -19.75 6.36
C ALA A 173 17.02 -19.59 4.83
N ASP A 174 17.07 -20.73 4.12
CA ASP A 174 16.98 -20.81 2.67
C ASP A 174 15.75 -20.07 2.10
N ALA A 175 15.88 -19.52 0.90
CA ALA A 175 14.82 -18.75 0.23
C ALA A 175 13.50 -19.53 0.07
N ALA A 176 13.56 -20.85 -0.15
CA ALA A 176 12.39 -21.72 -0.24
C ALA A 176 11.64 -21.82 1.11
N VAL A 177 12.38 -21.88 2.22
CA VAL A 177 11.80 -21.88 3.57
C VAL A 177 11.15 -20.52 3.86
N MET A 178 11.79 -19.43 3.43
CA MET A 178 11.23 -18.08 3.57
C MET A 178 9.94 -17.89 2.77
N ALA A 179 9.86 -18.38 1.54
CA ALA A 179 8.64 -18.30 0.74
C ALA A 179 7.47 -19.09 1.37
N ALA A 180 7.76 -20.23 2.01
CA ALA A 180 6.76 -21.02 2.73
C ALA A 180 6.30 -20.34 4.04
N ASP A 181 7.24 -19.77 4.80
CA ASP A 181 6.98 -19.11 6.07
C ASP A 181 6.40 -17.69 5.93
N TRP A 182 6.54 -17.05 4.77
CA TRP A 182 6.14 -15.65 4.58
C TRP A 182 5.42 -15.47 3.24
N PRO A 183 4.08 -15.51 3.25
CA PRO A 183 3.29 -15.35 2.02
C PRO A 183 3.61 -14.06 1.25
N ASP A 184 4.00 -13.00 1.96
CA ASP A 184 4.32 -11.70 1.38
C ASP A 184 5.77 -11.61 0.86
N TRP A 185 6.65 -12.56 1.18
CA TRP A 185 8.07 -12.53 0.78
C TRP A 185 8.27 -12.59 -0.74
N PRO A 186 7.66 -13.54 -1.50
CA PRO A 186 7.80 -13.56 -2.95
C PRO A 186 7.31 -12.25 -3.60
N ARG A 187 6.21 -11.70 -3.08
CA ARG A 187 5.64 -10.45 -3.56
C ARG A 187 6.53 -9.25 -3.25
N PHE A 188 7.14 -9.22 -2.05
CA PHE A 188 8.14 -8.22 -1.69
C PHE A 188 9.34 -8.27 -2.63
N LEU A 189 9.85 -9.46 -2.98
CA LEU A 189 10.93 -9.60 -3.95
C LEU A 189 10.54 -9.05 -5.33
N VAL A 190 9.36 -9.39 -5.85
CA VAL A 190 8.88 -8.84 -7.12
C VAL A 190 8.81 -7.31 -7.09
N LEU A 191 8.23 -6.73 -6.03
CA LEU A 191 8.11 -5.28 -5.90
C LEU A 191 9.46 -4.57 -5.81
N THR A 192 10.45 -5.20 -5.18
CA THR A 192 11.77 -4.61 -4.93
C THR A 192 12.82 -4.96 -5.99
N GLY A 193 12.45 -5.71 -7.05
CA GLY A 193 13.37 -6.19 -8.08
C GLY A 193 14.33 -7.27 -7.58
N GLY A 194 13.94 -7.99 -6.52
CA GLY A 194 14.76 -8.95 -5.80
C GLY A 194 14.64 -10.41 -6.24
N SER A 195 13.79 -10.73 -7.22
CA SER A 195 13.54 -12.12 -7.63
C SER A 195 14.80 -12.87 -8.08
N ASP A 196 15.70 -12.16 -8.76
CA ASP A 196 16.98 -12.67 -9.27
C ASP A 196 18.16 -11.93 -8.63
N ALA A 197 18.00 -11.50 -7.38
CA ALA A 197 19.03 -10.73 -6.68
C ALA A 197 20.28 -11.55 -6.39
N GLU A 198 21.45 -10.95 -6.64
CA GLU A 198 22.75 -11.46 -6.18
C GLU A 198 22.77 -11.68 -4.65
N PRO A 199 23.59 -12.60 -4.12
CA PRO A 199 23.58 -12.97 -2.70
C PRO A 199 23.66 -11.78 -1.73
N GLN A 200 24.49 -10.78 -2.03
CA GLN A 200 24.63 -9.59 -1.20
C GLN A 200 23.36 -8.74 -1.18
N GLN A 201 22.68 -8.59 -2.32
CA GLN A 201 21.43 -7.85 -2.43
C GLN A 201 20.29 -8.64 -1.77
N ALA A 202 20.26 -9.96 -1.92
CA ALA A 202 19.29 -10.82 -1.24
C ALA A 202 19.37 -10.67 0.28
N MET A 203 20.59 -10.60 0.85
CA MET A 203 20.81 -10.35 2.28
C MET A 203 20.27 -8.98 2.72
N LEU A 204 20.50 -7.91 1.95
CA LEU A 204 19.97 -6.57 2.22
C LEU A 204 18.44 -6.54 2.18
N LEU A 205 17.84 -7.18 1.18
CA LEU A 205 16.38 -7.28 1.02
C LEU A 205 15.75 -8.07 2.16
N ARG A 206 16.40 -9.15 2.61
CA ARG A 206 15.98 -9.92 3.77
C ARG A 206 16.03 -9.10 5.06
N GLY A 207 17.11 -8.34 5.27
CA GLY A 207 17.23 -7.42 6.41
C GLY A 207 16.13 -6.36 6.42
N LEU A 208 15.82 -5.78 5.26
CA LEU A 208 14.73 -4.83 5.11
C LEU A 208 13.36 -5.48 5.39
N PHE A 209 13.10 -6.66 4.84
CA PHE A 209 11.85 -7.38 5.09
C PHE A 209 11.69 -7.78 6.56
N LEU A 210 12.77 -8.20 7.21
CA LEU A 210 12.78 -8.46 8.65
C LEU A 210 12.38 -7.20 9.43
N GLN A 211 12.95 -6.04 9.10
CA GLN A 211 12.59 -4.77 9.74
C GLN A 211 11.10 -4.42 9.52
N ILE A 212 10.58 -4.64 8.32
CA ILE A 212 9.17 -4.45 7.97
C ILE A 212 8.29 -5.36 8.84
N VAL A 213 8.60 -6.65 8.91
CA VAL A 213 7.83 -7.64 9.68
C VAL A 213 7.88 -7.33 11.18
N GLN A 214 9.04 -6.97 11.71
CA GLN A 214 9.21 -6.63 13.12
C GLN A 214 8.47 -5.35 13.52
N SER A 215 8.29 -4.42 12.58
CA SER A 215 7.58 -3.17 12.84
C SER A 215 6.07 -3.37 13.00
N GLU A 216 5.50 -4.42 12.41
CA GLU A 216 4.05 -4.69 12.43
C GLU A 216 3.74 -6.19 12.62
N THR A 217 4.29 -6.80 13.67
CA THR A 217 4.17 -8.24 13.94
C THR A 217 2.73 -8.72 13.99
N GLU A 218 1.83 -7.94 14.59
CA GLU A 218 0.40 -8.27 14.71
C GLU A 218 -0.28 -8.35 13.34
N LEU A 219 0.07 -7.46 12.40
CA LEU A 219 -0.51 -7.45 11.06
C LEU A 219 -0.05 -8.67 10.25
N PHE A 220 1.24 -9.00 10.29
CA PHE A 220 1.77 -10.18 9.62
C PHE A 220 1.27 -11.49 10.27
N ALA A 221 1.13 -11.53 11.60
CA ALA A 221 0.52 -12.67 12.27
C ALA A 221 -0.95 -12.85 11.85
N ALA A 222 -1.73 -11.77 11.78
CA ALA A 222 -3.10 -11.82 11.28
C ALA A 222 -3.15 -12.25 9.80
N ARG A 223 -2.22 -11.79 8.96
CA ARG A 223 -2.15 -12.19 7.54
C ARG A 223 -2.01 -13.70 7.36
N VAL A 224 -1.26 -14.37 8.23
CA VAL A 224 -1.02 -15.82 8.19
C VAL A 224 -2.13 -16.60 8.89
N PHE A 225 -2.48 -16.19 10.12
CA PHE A 225 -3.33 -16.99 10.99
C PHE A 225 -4.79 -16.53 10.95
N ASP A 226 -5.08 -15.24 11.02
CA ASP A 226 -6.46 -14.73 11.03
C ASP A 226 -6.73 -13.68 9.92
N PRO A 227 -6.77 -14.09 8.63
CA PRO A 227 -6.91 -13.15 7.52
C PRO A 227 -8.22 -12.35 7.55
N ALA A 228 -9.25 -12.86 8.22
CA ALA A 228 -10.53 -12.18 8.39
C ALA A 228 -10.43 -10.95 9.32
N ALA A 229 -9.53 -11.00 10.31
CA ALA A 229 -9.28 -9.89 11.23
C ALA A 229 -8.37 -8.80 10.62
N LEU A 230 -7.57 -9.14 9.60
CA LEU A 230 -6.56 -8.26 9.01
C LEU A 230 -7.13 -6.89 8.56
N PRO A 231 -8.26 -6.78 7.85
CA PRO A 231 -8.81 -5.48 7.44
C PRO A 231 -9.07 -4.52 8.60
N GLY A 232 -9.60 -5.03 9.72
CA GLY A 232 -9.90 -4.21 10.92
C GLY A 232 -8.62 -3.78 11.64
N LEU A 233 -7.66 -4.69 11.78
CA LEU A 233 -6.35 -4.37 12.37
C LEU A 233 -5.58 -3.36 11.53
N LEU A 234 -5.61 -3.52 10.21
CA LEU A 234 -4.96 -2.62 9.27
C LEU A 234 -5.56 -1.20 9.34
N GLU A 235 -6.87 -1.06 9.50
CA GLU A 235 -7.54 0.23 9.71
C GLU A 235 -7.04 0.94 10.97
N VAL A 236 -7.09 0.27 12.12
CA VAL A 236 -6.67 0.84 13.41
C VAL A 236 -5.19 1.20 13.38
N ARG A 237 -4.35 0.32 12.82
CA ARG A 237 -2.90 0.56 12.74
C ARG A 237 -2.56 1.69 11.77
N ALA A 238 -3.20 1.75 10.61
CA ALA A 238 -3.01 2.83 9.64
C ALA A 238 -3.41 4.19 10.23
N GLN A 239 -4.52 4.28 10.96
CA GLN A 239 -4.91 5.51 11.63
C GLN A 239 -3.84 6.00 12.63
N ARG A 240 -3.39 5.13 13.54
CA ARG A 240 -2.32 5.47 14.51
C ARG A 240 -1.01 5.86 13.82
N PHE A 241 -0.67 5.19 12.73
CA PHE A 241 0.52 5.54 11.96
C PHE A 241 0.37 6.92 11.29
N ALA A 242 -0.80 7.23 10.73
CA ALA A 242 -1.07 8.55 10.15
C ALA A 242 -0.97 9.69 11.18
N GLU A 243 -1.33 9.44 12.44
CA GLU A 243 -1.15 10.40 13.54
C GLU A 243 0.32 10.69 13.84
N SER A 244 1.23 9.74 13.55
CA SER A 244 2.69 9.94 13.67
C SER A 244 3.32 10.65 12.46
N CYS A 245 2.58 10.78 11.35
CA CYS A 245 3.01 11.46 10.12
C CYS A 245 2.77 12.99 10.23
N ASP A 246 3.45 13.63 11.17
CA ASP A 246 3.35 15.06 11.45
C ASP A 246 4.53 15.88 10.91
N GLY A 247 5.47 15.23 10.21
CA GLY A 247 6.66 15.84 9.63
C GLY A 247 7.69 16.36 10.63
N ARG A 248 7.53 16.07 11.93
CA ARG A 248 8.42 16.55 12.98
C ARG A 248 9.64 15.65 13.13
N GLU A 249 10.83 16.19 12.86
CA GLU A 249 12.09 15.43 12.98
C GLU A 249 12.40 14.97 14.41
N ASP A 250 11.88 15.68 15.43
CA ASP A 250 12.07 15.35 16.85
C ASP A 250 11.22 14.17 17.34
N ARG A 251 10.31 13.65 16.50
CA ARG A 251 9.41 12.55 16.86
C ARG A 251 9.78 11.26 16.14
N PRO A 252 9.57 10.10 16.79
CA PRO A 252 9.85 8.82 16.15
C PRO A 252 8.94 8.61 14.94
N PHE A 253 9.54 8.16 13.84
CA PHE A 253 8.84 7.73 12.63
C PHE A 253 9.32 6.34 12.25
N SER A 254 8.41 5.38 12.26
CA SER A 254 8.72 4.00 11.89
C SER A 254 8.58 3.81 10.38
N THR A 255 9.70 3.86 9.66
CA THR A 255 9.75 3.52 8.24
C THR A 255 9.22 2.11 7.98
N GLY A 256 9.62 1.15 8.81
CA GLY A 256 9.19 -0.24 8.67
C GLY A 256 7.67 -0.38 8.80
N SER A 257 7.03 0.41 9.67
CA SER A 257 5.55 0.47 9.77
C SER A 257 4.91 1.02 8.50
N GLY A 258 5.43 2.12 7.95
CA GLY A 258 4.91 2.68 6.69
C GLY A 258 5.01 1.69 5.53
N LEU A 259 6.15 1.02 5.40
CA LEU A 259 6.39 0.00 4.38
C LEU A 259 5.54 -1.26 4.61
N ALA A 260 5.37 -1.71 5.86
CA ALA A 260 4.52 -2.86 6.19
C ALA A 260 3.06 -2.61 5.80
N LEU A 261 2.54 -1.42 6.15
CA LEU A 261 1.19 -1.01 5.79
C LEU A 261 1.02 -0.95 4.27
N MET A 262 1.96 -0.34 3.55
CA MET A 262 1.92 -0.28 2.08
C MET A 262 2.04 -1.66 1.44
N LEU A 263 2.93 -2.53 1.94
CA LEU A 263 3.12 -3.90 1.44
C LEU A 263 1.83 -4.70 1.62
N LEU A 264 1.31 -4.81 2.84
CA LEU A 264 0.10 -5.61 3.10
C LEU A 264 -1.12 -5.03 2.40
N ALA A 265 -1.31 -3.71 2.46
CA ALA A 265 -2.48 -3.06 1.90
C ALA A 265 -2.49 -3.06 0.37
N SER A 266 -1.34 -3.18 -0.30
CA SER A 266 -1.28 -3.20 -1.77
C SER A 266 -1.73 -4.52 -2.38
N ASP A 267 -1.89 -5.60 -1.60
CA ASP A 267 -2.47 -6.86 -2.06
C ASP A 267 -3.98 -6.71 -2.30
N ALA A 268 -4.44 -6.91 -3.54
CA ALA A 268 -5.84 -6.74 -3.93
C ALA A 268 -6.80 -7.64 -3.15
N SER A 269 -6.33 -8.78 -2.63
CA SER A 269 -7.13 -9.68 -1.78
C SER A 269 -7.43 -9.10 -0.39
N VAL A 270 -6.64 -8.15 0.08
CA VAL A 270 -6.84 -7.48 1.38
C VAL A 270 -7.83 -6.34 1.22
N ARG A 271 -9.05 -6.51 1.76
CA ARG A 271 -10.05 -5.44 1.77
C ARG A 271 -9.57 -4.25 2.61
N LEU A 272 -9.68 -3.04 2.06
CA LEU A 272 -9.46 -1.81 2.83
C LEU A 272 -10.80 -1.29 3.36
N LEU A 273 -10.83 -0.90 4.63
CA LEU A 273 -12.01 -0.33 5.28
C LEU A 273 -11.90 1.19 5.34
N ARG A 274 -13.05 1.87 5.29
CA ARG A 274 -13.19 3.33 5.54
C ARG A 274 -12.06 4.17 4.93
N ALA A 275 -11.28 4.85 5.77
CA ALA A 275 -10.21 5.76 5.40
C ALA A 275 -8.81 5.12 5.42
N THR A 276 -8.69 3.78 5.49
CA THR A 276 -7.39 3.09 5.56
C THR A 276 -6.44 3.53 4.44
N SER A 277 -6.92 3.65 3.20
CA SER A 277 -6.07 4.09 2.08
C SER A 277 -5.58 5.53 2.23
N ALA A 278 -6.42 6.43 2.75
CA ALA A 278 -6.04 7.82 3.01
C ALA A 278 -5.02 7.91 4.16
N HIS A 279 -5.18 7.10 5.22
CA HIS A 279 -4.25 7.03 6.34
C HIS A 279 -2.88 6.50 5.92
N ILE A 280 -2.82 5.40 5.16
CA ILE A 280 -1.55 4.86 4.65
C ILE A 280 -0.84 5.88 3.75
N SER A 281 -1.60 6.56 2.89
CA SER A 281 -1.04 7.56 1.97
C SER A 281 -0.56 8.83 2.68
N ARG A 282 -0.80 8.99 3.98
CA ARG A 282 -0.27 10.12 4.77
C ARG A 282 1.25 10.08 4.90
N ALA A 283 1.86 8.89 4.88
CA ALA A 283 3.33 8.75 4.85
C ALA A 283 3.97 9.43 3.63
N LEU A 284 3.26 9.48 2.49
CA LEU A 284 3.78 10.08 1.27
C LEU A 284 3.91 11.61 1.35
N GLU A 285 3.36 12.23 2.39
CA GLU A 285 3.51 13.67 2.64
C GLU A 285 4.56 13.96 3.73
N ASP A 286 5.10 12.94 4.39
CA ASP A 286 6.05 13.11 5.49
C ASP A 286 7.47 13.29 4.93
N PRO A 287 8.17 14.41 5.22
CA PRO A 287 9.53 14.64 4.73
C PRO A 287 10.53 13.55 5.13
N ARG A 288 10.32 12.89 6.28
CA ARG A 288 11.19 11.78 6.73
C ARG A 288 11.04 10.57 5.81
N PHE A 289 9.82 10.32 5.31
CA PHE A 289 9.58 9.29 4.31
C PHE A 289 10.19 9.64 2.96
N ASN A 290 10.08 10.90 2.53
CA ASN A 290 10.64 11.38 1.26
C ASN A 290 12.16 11.16 1.18
N LYS A 291 12.90 11.45 2.27
CA LYS A 291 14.37 11.22 2.34
C LYS A 291 14.76 9.77 2.05
N LEU A 292 13.93 8.80 2.45
CA LEU A 292 14.19 7.37 2.26
C LEU A 292 13.96 6.89 0.82
N VAL A 293 13.21 7.68 0.05
CA VAL A 293 12.88 7.39 -1.35
C VAL A 293 13.94 8.01 -2.27
N GLU A 294 14.53 9.13 -1.85
CA GLU A 294 15.58 9.84 -2.56
C GLU A 294 16.95 9.19 -2.32
N ASP A 295 17.27 8.88 -1.07
CA ASP A 295 18.63 8.48 -0.66
C ASP A 295 18.67 7.14 0.09
N GLY A 296 19.86 6.54 0.12
CA GLY A 296 20.17 5.37 0.95
C GLY A 296 20.17 4.04 0.20
N VAL A 297 20.72 3.01 0.87
CA VAL A 297 20.92 1.67 0.30
C VAL A 297 19.62 0.93 -0.03
N HIS A 298 18.50 1.36 0.56
CA HIS A 298 17.18 0.76 0.35
C HIS A 298 16.25 1.60 -0.53
N SER A 299 16.71 2.72 -1.10
CA SER A 299 15.85 3.66 -1.85
C SER A 299 15.11 2.96 -3.00
N GLY A 300 15.79 2.11 -3.78
CA GLY A 300 15.19 1.31 -4.84
C GLY A 300 14.09 0.37 -4.33
N SER A 301 14.34 -0.33 -3.22
CA SER A 301 13.36 -1.23 -2.59
C SER A 301 12.16 -0.48 -2.02
N VAL A 302 12.39 0.67 -1.38
CA VAL A 302 11.33 1.56 -0.87
C VAL A 302 10.46 2.06 -2.03
N ARG A 303 11.07 2.56 -3.11
CA ARG A 303 10.36 2.96 -4.34
C ARG A 303 9.54 1.81 -4.93
N GLY A 304 10.05 0.59 -4.87
CA GLY A 304 9.37 -0.63 -5.30
C GLY A 304 8.09 -0.91 -4.51
N VAL A 305 8.17 -0.93 -3.18
CA VAL A 305 7.01 -1.12 -2.30
C VAL A 305 5.98 -0.01 -2.48
N VAL A 306 6.43 1.25 -2.55
CA VAL A 306 5.56 2.41 -2.79
C VAL A 306 4.89 2.32 -4.16
N SER A 307 5.61 1.89 -5.19
CA SER A 307 5.04 1.66 -6.53
C SER A 307 3.92 0.61 -6.49
N GLY A 308 4.13 -0.49 -5.75
CA GLY A 308 3.08 -1.47 -5.50
C GLY A 308 1.83 -0.88 -4.83
N TRP A 309 2.01 0.04 -3.89
CA TRP A 309 0.91 0.79 -3.27
C TRP A 309 0.18 1.69 -4.27
N LEU A 310 0.91 2.47 -5.06
CA LEU A 310 0.35 3.36 -6.09
C LEU A 310 -0.51 2.60 -7.11
N LEU A 311 -0.11 1.37 -7.45
CA LEU A 311 -0.83 0.55 -8.43
C LEU A 311 -2.09 -0.12 -7.87
N ARG A 312 -2.36 -0.02 -6.56
CA ARG A 312 -3.55 -0.62 -5.94
C ARG A 312 -4.84 -0.01 -6.49
N PRO A 313 -5.83 -0.82 -6.91
CA PRO A 313 -7.17 -0.32 -7.25
C PRO A 313 -7.93 0.25 -6.04
N GLY A 314 -8.73 1.30 -6.26
CA GLY A 314 -9.65 1.82 -5.24
C GLY A 314 -9.00 2.63 -4.10
N ILE A 315 -7.76 3.09 -4.26
CA ILE A 315 -7.13 4.02 -3.31
C ILE A 315 -7.50 5.48 -3.62
N SER A 316 -7.40 6.34 -2.60
CA SER A 316 -7.40 7.80 -2.81
C SER A 316 -6.14 8.19 -3.59
N ALA A 317 -6.32 8.83 -4.75
CA ALA A 317 -5.24 9.01 -5.72
C ALA A 317 -4.43 10.30 -5.58
N ASP A 318 -4.94 11.32 -4.88
CA ASP A 318 -4.32 12.65 -4.86
C ASP A 318 -2.88 12.62 -4.32
N ARG A 319 -2.68 12.06 -3.12
CA ARG A 319 -1.35 11.94 -2.50
C ARG A 319 -0.43 11.01 -3.28
N PRO A 320 -0.85 9.79 -3.69
CA PRO A 320 -0.04 8.94 -4.56
C PRO A 320 0.43 9.62 -5.86
N LEU A 321 -0.43 10.38 -6.54
CA LEU A 321 -0.06 11.10 -7.77
C LEU A 321 0.93 12.24 -7.50
N LEU A 322 0.69 13.04 -6.45
CA LEU A 322 1.62 14.08 -6.02
C LEU A 322 3.01 13.51 -5.71
N PHE A 323 3.04 12.41 -4.96
CA PHE A 323 4.27 11.71 -4.61
C PHE A 323 4.99 11.17 -5.85
N ALA A 324 4.24 10.57 -6.78
CA ALA A 324 4.81 10.07 -8.02
C ALA A 324 5.40 11.19 -8.90
N MET A 325 4.78 12.37 -8.94
CA MET A 325 5.34 13.54 -9.62
C MET A 325 6.64 14.01 -8.96
N GLN A 326 6.63 14.17 -7.64
CA GLN A 326 7.79 14.64 -6.88
C GLN A 326 9.02 13.74 -7.06
N HIS A 327 8.83 12.42 -7.02
CA HIS A 327 9.93 11.45 -7.10
C HIS A 327 10.11 10.80 -8.48
N ARG A 328 9.35 11.28 -9.48
CA ARG A 328 9.30 10.72 -10.85
C ARG A 328 9.14 9.20 -10.85
N LEU A 329 8.13 8.68 -10.15
CA LEU A 329 7.84 7.24 -10.10
C LEU A 329 7.06 6.78 -11.33
N PRO A 330 7.57 5.80 -12.12
CA PRO A 330 6.88 5.30 -13.31
C PRO A 330 5.47 4.76 -13.02
N ALA A 331 5.26 4.15 -11.85
CA ALA A 331 3.94 3.66 -11.41
C ALA A 331 2.86 4.76 -11.35
N GLY A 332 3.26 6.03 -11.19
CA GLY A 332 2.35 7.17 -11.27
C GLY A 332 1.65 7.29 -12.62
N ARG A 333 2.33 6.94 -13.72
CA ARG A 333 1.75 6.94 -15.06
C ARG A 333 0.55 5.98 -15.14
N GLU A 334 0.73 4.74 -14.69
CA GLU A 334 -0.33 3.74 -14.72
C GLU A 334 -1.54 4.14 -13.88
N LEU A 335 -1.29 4.72 -12.69
CA LEU A 335 -2.35 5.28 -11.85
C LEU A 335 -3.07 6.43 -12.56
N ALA A 336 -2.34 7.36 -13.18
CA ALA A 336 -2.90 8.49 -13.91
C ALA A 336 -3.76 8.03 -15.11
N VAL A 337 -3.26 7.10 -15.92
CA VAL A 337 -4.01 6.52 -17.05
C VAL A 337 -5.30 5.87 -16.55
N ARG A 338 -5.24 5.09 -15.47
CA ARG A 338 -6.43 4.44 -14.88
C ARG A 338 -7.47 5.47 -14.44
N ILE A 339 -7.03 6.59 -13.87
CA ILE A 339 -7.93 7.67 -13.42
C ILE A 339 -8.59 8.37 -14.60
N LEU A 340 -7.83 8.67 -15.67
CA LEU A 340 -8.34 9.35 -16.87
C LEU A 340 -9.24 8.45 -17.72
N ASN A 341 -9.06 7.14 -17.67
CA ASN A 341 -9.95 6.16 -18.29
C ASN A 341 -11.19 5.85 -17.44
N GLY A 342 -11.17 6.16 -16.15
CA GLY A 342 -12.30 5.96 -15.25
C GLY A 342 -13.34 7.07 -15.33
N ASN A 343 -14.54 6.78 -14.82
CA ASN A 343 -15.63 7.76 -14.66
C ASN A 343 -15.49 8.53 -13.33
N LEU A 344 -14.31 9.14 -13.11
CA LEU A 344 -14.02 9.91 -11.91
C LEU A 344 -14.33 11.40 -12.10
N ARG A 345 -14.48 12.12 -10.99
CA ARG A 345 -14.72 13.57 -10.95
C ARG A 345 -13.91 14.20 -9.84
N GLY A 346 -13.52 15.46 -10.02
CA GLY A 346 -12.82 16.24 -9.02
C GLY A 346 -11.31 16.37 -9.26
N PRO A 347 -10.57 16.85 -8.25
CA PRO A 347 -9.17 17.24 -8.37
C PRO A 347 -8.20 16.14 -8.84
N GLN A 348 -8.51 14.86 -8.59
CA GLN A 348 -7.66 13.75 -9.04
C GLN A 348 -7.45 13.71 -10.56
N LEU A 349 -8.39 14.22 -11.33
CA LEU A 349 -8.28 14.34 -12.79
C LEU A 349 -7.14 15.30 -13.18
N TYR A 350 -7.01 16.41 -12.46
CA TYR A 350 -5.93 17.37 -12.66
C TYR A 350 -4.57 16.74 -12.33
N TYR A 351 -4.46 16.09 -11.17
CA TYR A 351 -3.23 15.42 -10.77
C TYR A 351 -2.82 14.33 -11.77
N ALA A 352 -3.78 13.61 -12.36
CA ALA A 352 -3.50 12.60 -13.36
C ALA A 352 -2.91 13.23 -14.65
N CYS A 353 -3.51 14.31 -15.17
CA CYS A 353 -2.97 15.03 -16.33
C CYS A 353 -1.55 15.56 -16.07
N MET A 354 -1.33 16.21 -14.91
CA MET A 354 -0.01 16.73 -14.56
C MET A 354 1.01 15.62 -14.36
N CYS A 355 0.61 14.48 -13.79
CA CYS A 355 1.49 13.33 -13.60
C CYS A 355 2.01 12.78 -14.94
N LEU A 356 1.15 12.66 -15.95
CA LEU A 356 1.57 12.25 -17.29
C LEU A 356 2.56 13.25 -17.92
N ALA A 357 2.35 14.55 -17.72
CA ALA A 357 3.26 15.59 -18.22
C ALA A 357 4.61 15.58 -17.48
N VAL A 358 4.62 15.47 -16.15
CA VAL A 358 5.84 15.44 -15.32
C VAL A 358 6.67 14.18 -15.60
N LEU A 359 6.02 13.05 -15.85
CA LEU A 359 6.67 11.80 -16.25
C LEU A 359 6.99 11.73 -17.75
N GLU A 360 6.77 12.82 -18.49
CA GLU A 360 7.12 12.96 -19.91
C GLU A 360 6.51 11.83 -20.79
N SER A 361 5.33 11.34 -20.43
CA SER A 361 4.71 10.17 -21.05
C SER A 361 4.03 10.49 -22.39
N ARG A 362 4.85 10.64 -23.44
CA ARG A 362 4.38 10.96 -24.81
C ARG A 362 3.43 9.91 -25.40
N GLN A 363 3.55 8.65 -24.99
CA GLN A 363 2.65 7.57 -25.42
C GLN A 363 1.20 7.75 -24.95
N ASP A 364 0.97 8.55 -23.92
CA ASP A 364 -0.39 8.85 -23.42
C ASP A 364 -0.94 10.18 -23.97
N LEU A 365 -0.28 10.76 -24.98
CA LEU A 365 -0.72 12.02 -25.58
C LEU A 365 -2.11 11.90 -26.20
N SER A 366 -2.39 10.82 -26.95
CA SER A 366 -3.72 10.58 -27.53
C SER A 366 -4.81 10.44 -26.46
N LEU A 367 -4.47 9.88 -25.29
CA LEU A 367 -5.40 9.83 -24.15
C LEU A 367 -5.74 11.24 -23.66
N LEU A 368 -4.74 12.13 -23.51
CA LEU A 368 -4.99 13.52 -23.11
C LEU A 368 -5.80 14.28 -24.17
N GLU A 369 -5.46 14.12 -25.45
CA GLU A 369 -6.17 14.78 -26.56
C GLU A 369 -7.65 14.34 -26.63
N SER A 370 -7.95 13.08 -26.30
CA SER A 370 -9.33 12.60 -26.18
C SER A 370 -10.16 13.30 -25.10
N LYS A 371 -9.52 14.02 -24.17
CA LYS A 371 -10.18 14.73 -23.07
C LYS A 371 -10.39 16.22 -23.31
N PHE A 372 -9.95 16.77 -24.44
CA PHE A 372 -10.04 18.22 -24.72
C PHE A 372 -11.46 18.77 -24.70
N THR A 373 -12.45 17.95 -25.03
CA THR A 373 -13.87 18.33 -25.01
C THR A 373 -14.56 17.97 -23.68
N SER A 374 -13.83 17.49 -22.68
CA SER A 374 -14.42 17.10 -21.41
C SER A 374 -14.74 18.31 -20.54
N GLU A 375 -16.02 18.46 -20.22
CA GLU A 375 -16.55 19.50 -19.32
C GLU A 375 -16.48 19.11 -17.83
N SER A 376 -15.80 18.01 -17.49
CA SER A 376 -15.71 17.53 -16.12
C SER A 376 -15.08 18.58 -15.22
N LEU A 377 -15.84 19.09 -14.25
CA LEU A 377 -15.39 20.14 -13.34
C LEU A 377 -14.30 19.63 -12.39
N ILE A 378 -13.19 20.37 -12.34
CA ILE A 378 -12.05 20.16 -11.44
C ILE A 378 -12.03 21.22 -10.34
N TRP A 379 -12.24 22.49 -10.70
CA TRP A 379 -12.24 23.64 -9.78
C TRP A 379 -13.34 24.65 -10.17
N PRO A 380 -14.04 25.31 -9.22
CA PRO A 380 -13.79 25.32 -7.77
C PRO A 380 -14.09 23.99 -7.10
N VAL A 381 -13.25 23.64 -6.12
CA VAL A 381 -13.55 22.54 -5.20
C VAL A 381 -14.75 22.97 -4.36
N ARG A 382 -15.68 22.05 -4.07
CA ARG A 382 -16.86 22.37 -3.23
C ARG A 382 -16.41 23.05 -1.93
N GLY A 383 -16.99 24.22 -1.65
CA GLY A 383 -16.67 25.00 -0.44
C GLY A 383 -15.47 25.95 -0.57
N ALA A 384 -14.81 26.03 -1.72
CA ALA A 384 -13.77 27.04 -1.94
C ALA A 384 -14.38 28.45 -2.04
N VAL A 385 -13.83 29.40 -1.28
CA VAL A 385 -14.21 30.82 -1.36
C VAL A 385 -13.56 31.44 -2.60
N LEU A 386 -14.38 31.96 -3.51
CA LEU A 386 -13.97 32.63 -4.74
C LEU A 386 -13.62 34.10 -4.47
N SER A 387 -12.54 34.40 -3.74
CA SER A 387 -12.27 35.80 -3.36
C SER A 387 -11.48 36.61 -4.39
N GLU A 388 -10.76 35.97 -5.32
CA GLU A 388 -9.84 36.69 -6.24
C GLU A 388 -10.01 36.37 -7.73
N ARG A 389 -10.91 35.44 -8.10
CA ARG A 389 -11.12 35.03 -9.50
C ARG A 389 -12.37 35.69 -10.07
N PRO A 390 -12.39 36.00 -11.39
CA PRO A 390 -13.59 36.50 -12.05
C PRO A 390 -14.78 35.56 -11.83
N SER A 391 -15.98 36.14 -11.77
CA SER A 391 -17.22 35.35 -11.74
C SER A 391 -17.27 34.38 -12.92
N GLY A 392 -17.59 33.11 -12.66
CA GLY A 392 -17.67 32.06 -13.68
C GLY A 392 -16.34 31.38 -14.05
N PHE A 393 -15.21 31.76 -13.45
CA PHE A 393 -13.96 31.05 -13.66
C PHE A 393 -14.05 29.61 -13.15
N GLN A 394 -13.77 28.66 -14.04
CA GLN A 394 -13.76 27.23 -13.72
C GLN A 394 -12.61 26.52 -14.43
N VAL A 395 -12.10 25.46 -13.80
CA VAL A 395 -11.13 24.55 -14.40
C VAL A 395 -11.86 23.27 -14.75
N GLN A 396 -11.83 22.90 -16.03
CA GLN A 396 -12.38 21.64 -16.52
C GLN A 396 -11.26 20.66 -16.88
N LEU A 397 -11.59 19.37 -17.02
CA LEU A 397 -10.64 18.36 -17.47
C LEU A 397 -10.03 18.72 -18.84
N GLY A 398 -10.80 19.27 -19.77
CA GLY A 398 -10.26 19.75 -21.05
C GLY A 398 -9.16 20.79 -20.88
N ASP A 399 -9.28 21.72 -19.93
CA ASP A 399 -8.28 22.75 -19.65
C ASP A 399 -6.96 22.11 -19.15
N ALA A 400 -7.05 21.17 -18.20
CA ALA A 400 -5.90 20.48 -17.63
C ALA A 400 -5.21 19.55 -18.65
N ALA A 401 -5.99 18.82 -19.45
CA ALA A 401 -5.49 17.94 -20.48
C ALA A 401 -4.77 18.72 -21.59
N LEU A 402 -5.31 19.87 -22.00
CA LEU A 402 -4.69 20.76 -22.99
C LEU A 402 -3.34 21.28 -22.50
N ALA A 403 -3.27 21.76 -21.25
CA ALA A 403 -2.01 22.21 -20.66
C ALA A 403 -0.95 21.09 -20.59
N ALA A 404 -1.34 19.88 -20.19
CA ALA A 404 -0.44 18.72 -20.17
C ALA A 404 0.06 18.35 -21.58
N ALA A 405 -0.82 18.32 -22.58
CA ALA A 405 -0.48 18.02 -23.97
C ALA A 405 0.51 19.03 -24.56
N PHE A 406 0.34 20.33 -24.28
CA PHE A 406 1.30 21.37 -24.66
C PHE A 406 2.71 21.07 -24.16
N VAL A 407 2.84 20.67 -22.89
CA VAL A 407 4.13 20.35 -22.29
C VAL A 407 4.74 19.10 -22.91
N LEU A 408 3.94 18.05 -23.16
CA LEU A 408 4.43 16.82 -23.79
C LEU A 408 4.93 17.04 -25.23
N ARG A 409 4.38 18.03 -25.93
CA ARG A 409 4.86 18.49 -27.25
C ARG A 409 6.00 19.52 -27.19
N GLY A 410 6.52 19.81 -26.00
CA GLY A 410 7.65 20.74 -25.80
C GLY A 410 7.28 22.22 -25.84
N GLY A 411 6.00 22.56 -25.81
CA GLY A 411 5.52 23.94 -25.76
C GLY A 411 5.25 24.46 -24.35
N GLN A 412 4.78 25.70 -24.28
CA GLN A 412 4.28 26.32 -23.06
C GLN A 412 2.76 26.50 -23.17
N PRO A 413 1.95 26.17 -22.14
CA PRO A 413 0.50 26.39 -22.18
C PRO A 413 0.11 27.86 -22.45
N GLN A 414 0.98 28.81 -22.08
CA GLN A 414 0.81 30.24 -22.32
C GLN A 414 0.71 30.57 -23.82
N ASP A 415 1.30 29.75 -24.70
CA ASP A 415 1.23 29.94 -26.15
C ASP A 415 -0.20 29.77 -26.68
N ALA A 416 -1.04 28.99 -25.99
CA ALA A 416 -2.48 28.89 -26.25
C ALA A 416 -3.30 29.98 -25.55
N GLY A 417 -2.68 30.79 -24.67
CA GLY A 417 -3.39 31.71 -23.79
C GLY A 417 -3.91 31.06 -22.50
N ILE A 418 -3.34 29.93 -22.08
CA ILE A 418 -3.63 29.34 -20.76
C ILE A 418 -2.76 30.05 -19.71
N PRO A 419 -3.33 30.69 -18.66
CA PRO A 419 -2.57 31.44 -17.66
C PRO A 419 -1.92 30.52 -16.62
N ALA A 420 -1.20 29.50 -17.06
CA ALA A 420 -0.66 28.42 -16.24
C ALA A 420 0.52 28.87 -15.34
N GLU A 421 0.26 29.31 -14.12
CA GLU A 421 1.32 29.64 -13.16
C GLU A 421 2.07 28.36 -12.76
N ARG A 422 3.40 28.44 -12.68
CA ARG A 422 4.25 27.28 -12.33
C ARG A 422 4.06 26.85 -10.87
N SER A 423 4.12 25.53 -10.65
CA SER A 423 4.20 24.90 -9.33
C SER A 423 5.47 24.05 -9.26
N SER A 424 6.17 24.08 -8.12
CA SER A 424 7.35 23.25 -7.89
C SER A 424 7.03 21.76 -7.77
N VAL A 425 5.78 21.41 -7.45
CA VAL A 425 5.35 20.02 -7.23
C VAL A 425 4.41 19.55 -8.34
N MET A 426 3.43 20.37 -8.71
CA MET A 426 2.31 19.97 -9.59
C MET A 426 2.47 20.40 -11.05
N LEU A 427 3.67 20.83 -11.45
CA LEU A 427 3.99 21.51 -12.72
C LEU A 427 3.34 22.90 -12.88
N PHE A 428 2.03 23.01 -12.69
CA PHE A 428 1.27 24.27 -12.68
C PHE A 428 0.43 24.40 -11.41
N ARG A 429 -0.20 25.54 -11.16
CA ARG A 429 -1.22 25.69 -10.12
C ARG A 429 -2.59 25.36 -10.69
N MET A 430 -3.36 24.51 -10.03
CA MET A 430 -4.64 24.01 -10.53
C MET A 430 -5.61 25.14 -10.89
N GLU A 431 -5.74 26.12 -10.00
CA GLU A 431 -6.63 27.30 -10.10
C GLU A 431 -6.23 28.31 -11.19
N THR A 432 -5.18 28.02 -11.97
CA THR A 432 -4.65 28.92 -13.00
C THR A 432 -4.86 28.39 -14.42
N LEU A 433 -5.32 27.15 -14.58
CA LEU A 433 -5.52 26.54 -15.89
C LEU A 433 -6.89 26.86 -16.51
N GLY A 434 -7.83 27.37 -15.72
CA GLY A 434 -9.22 27.51 -16.09
C GLY A 434 -9.52 28.59 -17.13
N SER A 435 -10.80 28.70 -17.45
CA SER A 435 -11.37 29.67 -18.39
C SER A 435 -12.68 30.23 -17.83
N VAL A 436 -13.00 31.47 -18.17
CA VAL A 436 -14.27 32.13 -17.75
C VAL A 436 -15.43 31.76 -18.66
N SER A 437 -15.17 31.36 -19.91
CA SER A 437 -16.22 31.03 -20.87
C SER A 437 -15.89 29.81 -21.74
N ALA A 438 -16.88 29.28 -22.46
CA ALA A 438 -16.68 28.16 -23.39
C ALA A 438 -15.92 28.60 -24.65
N GLU A 439 -16.16 29.83 -25.11
CA GLU A 439 -15.51 30.43 -26.28
C GLU A 439 -14.00 30.52 -26.09
N GLU A 440 -13.55 30.89 -24.88
CA GLU A 440 -12.14 30.94 -24.53
C GLU A 440 -11.48 29.54 -24.65
N ARG A 441 -12.18 28.47 -24.26
CA ARG A 441 -11.69 27.09 -24.39
C ARG A 441 -11.58 26.66 -25.84
N VAL A 442 -12.59 26.97 -26.65
CA VAL A 442 -12.59 26.68 -28.10
C VAL A 442 -11.41 27.38 -28.77
N GLU A 443 -11.14 28.63 -28.43
CA GLU A 443 -10.02 29.40 -28.99
C GLU A 443 -8.66 28.83 -28.57
N ARG A 444 -8.49 28.45 -27.30
CA ARG A 444 -7.26 27.79 -26.81
C ARG A 444 -7.00 26.46 -27.53
N LEU A 445 -8.04 25.66 -27.72
CA LEU A 445 -7.96 24.39 -28.46
C LEU A 445 -7.62 24.62 -29.95
N ARG A 446 -8.20 25.66 -30.57
CA ARG A 446 -7.88 26.06 -31.95
C ARG A 446 -6.39 26.41 -32.08
N LYS A 447 -5.85 27.19 -31.15
CA LYS A 447 -4.41 27.54 -31.12
C LYS A 447 -3.51 26.31 -30.97
N TYR A 448 -3.89 25.34 -30.13
CA TYR A 448 -3.17 24.08 -30.00
C TYR A 448 -3.09 23.33 -31.33
N ARG A 449 -4.24 23.12 -31.99
CA ARG A 449 -4.32 22.40 -33.28
C ARG A 449 -3.57 23.10 -34.40
N LEU A 450 -3.56 24.43 -34.41
CA LEU A 450 -2.78 25.20 -35.37
C LEU A 450 -1.26 25.02 -35.17
N LYS A 451 -0.82 24.96 -33.91
CA LYS A 451 0.60 24.81 -33.57
C LYS A 451 1.10 23.37 -33.74
N TYR A 452 0.24 22.39 -33.49
CA TYR A 452 0.55 20.97 -33.55
C TYR A 452 -0.49 20.24 -34.41
N PRO A 453 -0.36 20.32 -35.75
CA PRO A 453 -1.19 19.53 -36.65
C PRO A 453 -0.99 18.02 -36.39
N GLU A 454 -2.04 17.25 -36.66
CA GLU A 454 -2.06 15.77 -36.48
C GLU A 454 -0.99 15.05 -37.30
#